data_AF-A0A1H1GFZ2-F1
#
_entry.id   AF-A0A1H1GFZ2-F1
#
_cell.length_a   1.000
_cell.length_b   1.000
_cell.length_c   1.000
_cell.angle_alpha   90.00
_cell.angle_beta   90.00
_cell.angle_gamma   90.00
#
_symmetry.space_group_name_H-M   'P 1'
#
loop_
_entity.id
_entity.type
_entity.pdbx_description
1 polymer ?
#
loop_
_entity_poly.entity_id
_entity_poly.type
_entity_poly.pdbx_seq_one_letter_code
_entity_poly.pdbx_strand_id
1 'polypeptide(L)'
;MRVSTDRLSPLERALDVVDQHAELNHRYRKLIHDSREMLAASDVRLTQARGMAKKLMVLVRAAGEGFRDTLSPEQRAELEAGLTQADDLVYGDTSERDAAKR
;
A
#
# COMPACT_ATOMS: atom_id res chain seq x y z
N MET A 1 -5.99 -6.76 -16.96
CA MET A 1 -6.59 -7.20 -15.69
C MET A 1 -6.97 -5.99 -14.86
N ARG A 2 -8.18 -5.97 -14.30
CA ARG A 2 -8.68 -4.95 -13.36
C ARG A 2 -8.87 -5.58 -11.98
N VAL A 3 -8.84 -4.76 -10.95
CA VAL A 3 -9.01 -5.16 -9.54
C VAL A 3 -10.07 -4.25 -8.93
N SER A 4 -11.08 -4.83 -8.28
CA SER A 4 -12.05 -4.08 -7.50
C SER A 4 -11.35 -3.38 -6.34
N THR A 5 -11.68 -2.12 -6.09
CA THR A 5 -11.07 -1.32 -5.02
C THR A 5 -11.48 -1.81 -3.63
N ASP A 6 -12.64 -2.45 -3.47
CA ASP A 6 -13.03 -3.13 -2.22
C ASP A 6 -12.01 -4.18 -1.78
N ARG A 7 -11.37 -4.85 -2.75
CA ARG A 7 -10.30 -5.83 -2.50
C ARG A 7 -8.98 -5.17 -2.09
N LEU A 8 -8.85 -3.85 -2.22
CA LEU A 8 -7.67 -3.06 -1.84
C LEU A 8 -7.85 -2.37 -0.48
N SER A 9 -8.89 -2.70 0.28
CA SER A 9 -9.16 -2.10 1.60
C SER A 9 -8.02 -2.25 2.63
N PRO A 10 -7.17 -3.31 2.63
CA PRO A 10 -5.97 -3.30 3.47
C PRO A 10 -4.94 -2.24 3.04
N LEU A 11 -4.71 -2.09 1.74
CA LEU A 11 -3.80 -1.08 1.20
C LEU A 11 -4.29 0.35 1.50
N GLU A 12 -5.59 0.59 1.37
CA GLU A 12 -6.22 1.87 1.70
C GLU A 12 -6.01 2.24 3.18
N ARG A 13 -6.35 1.34 4.10
CA ARG A 13 -6.17 1.57 5.54
C ARG A 13 -4.72 1.81 5.92
N ALA A 14 -3.78 1.09 5.33
CA ALA A 14 -2.36 1.34 5.57
C ALA A 14 -1.89 2.72 5.06
N LEU A 15 -2.43 3.20 3.93
CA LEU A 15 -2.18 4.58 3.47
C LEU A 15 -2.72 5.60 4.46
N ASP A 16 -3.88 5.33 5.08
CA ASP A 16 -4.47 6.20 6.10
C ASP A 16 -3.62 6.24 7.38
N VAL A 17 -3.15 5.08 7.87
CA VAL A 17 -2.24 5.01 9.02
C VAL A 17 -0.97 5.84 8.76
N VAL A 18 -0.38 5.70 7.58
CA VAL A 18 0.83 6.46 7.22
C VAL A 18 0.53 7.97 7.13
N ASP A 19 -0.58 8.36 6.53
CA ASP A 19 -0.96 9.78 6.40
C ASP A 19 -1.15 10.47 7.76
N GLN A 20 -1.80 9.75 8.69
CA GLN A 20 -2.18 10.30 9.99
C GLN A 20 -1.01 10.32 10.99
N HIS A 21 -0.12 9.33 10.91
CA HIS A 21 0.86 9.10 11.98
C HIS A 21 2.32 9.33 11.57
N ALA A 22 2.64 9.35 10.27
CA ALA A 22 4.01 9.58 9.84
C ALA A 22 4.32 11.08 9.67
N GLU A 23 5.50 11.50 10.12
CA GLU A 23 6.02 12.84 9.87
C GLU A 23 6.56 12.95 8.43
N LEU A 24 5.64 13.12 7.49
CA LEU A 24 5.95 13.19 6.05
C LEU A 24 5.93 14.63 5.53
N ASN A 25 6.86 14.92 4.61
CA ASN A 25 6.84 16.17 3.86
C ASN A 25 5.71 16.19 2.81
N HIS A 26 5.44 17.38 2.25
CA HIS A 26 4.38 17.62 1.28
C HIS A 26 4.45 16.72 0.04
N ARG A 27 5.66 16.35 -0.42
CA ARG A 27 5.85 15.50 -1.60
C ARG A 27 5.34 14.08 -1.35
N TYR A 28 5.59 13.54 -0.16
CA TYR A 28 5.11 12.22 0.21
C TYR A 28 3.59 12.21 0.48
N ARG A 29 3.05 13.24 1.14
CA ARG A 29 1.60 13.39 1.32
C ARG A 29 0.85 13.44 -0.02
N LYS A 30 1.42 14.09 -1.03
CA LYS A 30 0.85 14.07 -2.39
C LYS A 30 0.70 12.64 -2.95
N LEU A 31 1.66 11.75 -2.71
CA LEU A 31 1.56 10.36 -3.17
C LEU A 31 0.39 9.61 -2.54
N ILE A 32 0.07 9.91 -1.28
CA ILE A 32 -1.08 9.37 -0.56
C ILE A 32 -2.37 9.88 -1.21
N HIS A 33 -2.49 11.20 -1.38
CA HIS A 33 -3.66 11.81 -2.02
C HIS A 33 -3.91 11.26 -3.42
N ASP A 34 -2.88 11.21 -4.28
CA ASP A 34 -2.99 10.64 -5.63
C ASP A 34 -3.44 9.16 -5.61
N SER A 35 -3.12 8.42 -4.54
CA SER A 35 -3.52 7.01 -4.40
C SER A 35 -4.97 6.90 -3.93
N ARG A 36 -5.41 7.75 -2.99
CA ARG A 36 -6.81 7.83 -2.55
C ARG A 36 -7.75 8.23 -3.69
N GLU A 37 -7.34 9.18 -4.54
CA GLU A 37 -8.12 9.55 -5.74
C GLU A 37 -8.34 8.35 -6.67
N MET A 38 -7.37 7.45 -6.79
CA MET A 38 -7.53 6.22 -7.58
C MET A 38 -8.45 5.20 -6.90
N LEU A 39 -8.38 5.10 -5.57
CA LEU A 39 -9.22 4.18 -4.77
C LEU A 39 -10.69 4.60 -4.71
N ALA A 40 -11.01 5.87 -5.02
CA ALA A 40 -12.39 6.35 -5.10
C ALA A 40 -13.19 5.75 -6.29
N ALA A 41 -12.53 5.15 -7.27
CA ALA A 41 -13.20 4.39 -8.33
C ALA A 41 -13.67 3.02 -7.82
N SER A 42 -14.65 2.39 -8.48
CA SER A 42 -15.09 1.01 -8.13
C SER A 42 -14.07 -0.07 -8.47
N ASP A 43 -13.22 0.20 -9.46
CA ASP A 43 -12.12 -0.69 -9.86
C ASP A 43 -10.97 0.09 -10.51
N VAL A 44 -9.78 -0.50 -10.46
CA VAL A 44 -8.56 0.08 -11.04
C VAL A 44 -7.84 -0.96 -11.90
N ARG A 45 -6.96 -0.50 -12.80
CA ARG A 45 -6.04 -1.41 -13.50
C ARG A 45 -5.08 -2.04 -12.50
N LEU A 46 -4.70 -3.30 -12.71
CA LEU A 46 -3.69 -3.96 -11.86
C LEU A 46 -2.38 -3.16 -11.76
N THR A 47 -1.95 -2.52 -12.85
CA THR A 47 -0.75 -1.67 -12.86
C THR A 47 -0.88 -0.45 -11.95
N GLN A 48 -2.08 0.11 -11.80
CA GLN A 48 -2.36 1.20 -10.86
C GLN A 48 -2.33 0.67 -9.41
N ALA A 49 -2.95 -0.48 -9.14
CA ALA A 49 -2.88 -1.15 -7.84
C ALA A 49 -1.42 -1.41 -7.41
N ARG A 50 -0.59 -1.93 -8.33
CA ARG A 50 0.86 -2.08 -8.11
C ARG A 50 1.58 -0.78 -7.86
N GLY A 51 1.18 0.29 -8.55
CA GLY A 51 1.72 1.63 -8.33
C GLY A 51 1.44 2.14 -6.92
N MET A 52 0.21 1.95 -6.43
CA MET A 52 -0.18 2.31 -5.06
C MET A 52 0.55 1.46 -4.01
N ALA A 53 0.68 0.15 -4.24
CA ALA A 53 1.46 -0.75 -3.38
C ALA A 53 2.91 -0.27 -3.21
N LYS A 54 3.60 0.03 -4.32
CA LYS A 54 4.97 0.57 -4.27
C LYS A 54 5.05 1.91 -3.54
N LYS A 55 4.06 2.78 -3.72
CA LYS A 55 3.99 4.05 -2.99
C LYS A 55 3.90 3.81 -1.49
N LEU A 56 3.03 2.89 -1.02
CA LEU A 56 2.96 2.54 0.41
C LEU A 56 4.33 2.12 0.96
N MET A 57 5.03 1.21 0.28
CA MET A 57 6.37 0.75 0.70
C MET A 57 7.38 1.90 0.80
N VAL A 58 7.36 2.84 -0.17
CA VAL A 58 8.21 4.04 -0.15
C VAL A 58 7.84 4.96 1.01
N LEU A 59 6.55 5.15 1.27
CA LEU A 59 6.07 6.03 2.34
C LEU A 59 6.44 5.50 3.72
N VAL A 60 6.30 4.19 3.96
CA VAL A 60 6.74 3.55 5.21
C VAL A 60 8.24 3.69 5.41
N ARG A 61 9.04 3.55 4.35
CA ARG A 61 10.48 3.82 4.41
C ARG A 61 10.77 5.29 4.73
N ALA A 62 10.01 6.22 4.14
CA ALA A 62 10.16 7.65 4.38
C ALA A 62 9.74 8.07 5.80
N ALA A 63 8.82 7.34 6.42
CA ALA A 63 8.39 7.55 7.80
C ALA A 63 9.48 7.21 8.84
N GLY A 64 10.51 6.45 8.45
CA GLY A 64 11.66 6.12 9.29
C GLY A 64 11.52 4.78 10.03
N GLU A 65 12.65 4.24 10.50
CA GLU A 65 12.74 2.89 11.08
C GLU A 65 11.92 2.72 12.37
N GLY A 66 11.78 3.77 13.17
CA GLY A 66 10.99 3.75 14.41
C GLY A 66 9.49 3.98 14.22
N PHE A 67 9.02 4.25 12.99
CA PHE A 67 7.61 4.58 12.74
C PHE A 67 6.65 3.50 13.25
N ARG A 68 7.00 2.21 13.08
CA ARG A 68 6.13 1.11 13.51
C ARG A 68 5.98 1.04 15.03
N ASP A 69 6.96 1.54 15.78
CA ASP A 69 6.98 1.49 17.23
C ASP A 69 6.19 2.64 17.87
N THR A 70 5.86 3.68 17.09
CA THR A 70 5.00 4.79 17.55
C THR A 70 3.51 4.50 17.38
N LEU A 71 3.16 3.44 16.66
CA LEU A 71 1.78 3.05 16.39
C LEU A 71 1.19 2.24 17.54
N SER A 72 -0.11 2.42 17.78
CA SER A 72 -0.88 1.48 18.61
C SER A 72 -0.92 0.09 17.96
N PRO A 73 -1.23 -0.97 18.73
CA PRO A 73 -1.31 -2.33 18.19
C PRO A 73 -2.28 -2.48 17.01
N GLU A 74 -3.41 -1.76 17.03
CA GLU A 74 -4.42 -1.78 15.96
C GLU A 74 -3.91 -1.12 14.68
N GLN A 75 -3.39 0.11 14.79
CA GLN A 75 -2.78 0.83 13.66
C GLN A 75 -1.62 0.04 13.04
N ARG A 76 -0.82 -0.62 13.89
CA ARG A 76 0.26 -1.48 13.43
C ARG A 76 -0.29 -2.68 12.65
N ALA A 77 -1.34 -3.32 13.14
CA ALA A 77 -1.97 -4.45 12.43
C ALA A 77 -2.52 -4.03 11.05
N GLU A 78 -3.14 -2.86 10.96
CA GLU A 78 -3.61 -2.30 9.68
C GLU A 78 -2.46 -2.01 8.72
N LEU A 79 -1.38 -1.40 9.22
CA LEU A 79 -0.18 -1.14 8.44
C LEU A 79 0.44 -2.43 7.89
N GLU A 80 0.61 -3.44 8.74
CA GLU A 80 1.21 -4.72 8.32
C GLU A 80 0.31 -5.44 7.30
N ALA A 81 -1.02 -5.44 7.49
CA ALA A 81 -1.93 -6.04 6.52
C ALA A 81 -1.86 -5.37 5.13
N GLY A 82 -1.78 -4.04 5.09
CA GLY A 82 -1.59 -3.33 3.83
C GLY A 82 -0.20 -3.53 3.21
N LEU A 83 0.85 -3.69 4.03
CA LEU A 83 2.19 -4.02 3.56
C LEU A 83 2.27 -5.44 2.99
N THR A 84 1.63 -6.43 3.62
CA THR A 84 1.50 -7.78 3.06
C THR A 84 0.78 -7.75 1.71
N GLN A 85 -0.36 -7.05 1.63
CA GLN A 85 -1.06 -6.90 0.36
C GLN A 85 -0.21 -6.17 -0.70
N ALA A 86 0.57 -5.17 -0.30
CA ALA A 86 1.47 -4.47 -1.21
C ALA A 86 2.56 -5.39 -1.75
N ASP A 87 3.14 -6.23 -0.90
CA ASP A 87 4.13 -7.25 -1.28
C ASP A 87 3.54 -8.23 -2.31
N ASP A 88 2.35 -8.78 -2.03
CA ASP A 88 1.64 -9.69 -2.93
C ASP A 88 1.34 -9.04 -4.29
N LEU A 89 0.90 -7.77 -4.29
CA LEU A 89 0.62 -7.06 -5.55
C LEU A 89 1.89 -6.86 -6.38
N VAL A 90 3.02 -6.57 -5.74
CA VAL A 90 4.28 -6.25 -6.40
C VAL A 90 5.03 -7.51 -6.84
N TYR A 91 5.05 -8.56 -6.01
CA TYR A 91 5.88 -9.75 -6.19
C TYR A 91 5.09 -11.06 -6.40
N GLY A 92 3.80 -11.12 -6.04
CA GLY A 92 3.00 -12.34 -6.12
C GLY A 92 2.78 -12.90 -7.55
N ASP A 93 2.69 -12.03 -8.57
CA ASP A 93 2.52 -12.44 -9.99
C ASP A 93 3.83 -12.89 -10.65
N THR A 94 5.00 -12.60 -10.05
CA THR A 94 6.27 -13.20 -10.50
C THR A 94 6.40 -14.65 -10.03
N SER A 95 5.90 -14.97 -8.83
CA SER A 95 5.98 -16.31 -8.24
C SER A 95 5.12 -17.35 -8.98
N GLU A 96 3.89 -16.99 -9.39
CA GLU A 96 3.03 -17.89 -10.17
C GLU A 96 3.57 -18.15 -11.59
N ARG A 97 4.25 -17.18 -12.20
CA ARG A 97 4.88 -17.34 -13.53
C ARG A 97 6.16 -18.18 -13.49
N ASP A 98 6.90 -18.15 -12.39
CA ASP A 98 8.12 -18.96 -12.22
C ASP A 98 7.80 -20.42 -11.83
N ALA A 99 6.70 -20.66 -11.12
CA ALA A 99 6.20 -22.01 -10.83
C ALA A 99 5.63 -22.70 -12.08
N ALA A 100 5.03 -21.95 -13.01
CA ALA A 100 4.47 -22.49 -14.26
C ALA A 100 5.51 -22.82 -15.35
N LYS A 101 6.81 -22.60 -15.09
CA LYS A 101 7.92 -22.88 -16.03
C LYS A 101 8.85 -24.01 -15.58
N ARG A 102 8.54 -24.71 -14.49
CA ARG A 102 9.31 -25.85 -13.98
C ARG A 102 8.60 -27.17 -14.22
#